data_AF-A0A1G7WMI3-F1
#
_entry.id   AF-A0A1G7WMI3-F1
#
_cell.length_a   1.000
_cell.length_b   1.000
_cell.length_c   1.000
_cell.angle_alpha   90.00
_cell.angle_beta   90.00
_cell.angle_gamma   90.00
#
_symmetry.space_group_name_H-M   'P 1'
#
loop_
_entity.id
_entity.type
_entity.pdbx_description
1 polymer ?
#
loop_
_entity_poly.entity_id
_entity_poly.type
_entity_poly.pdbx_seq_one_letter_code
_entity_poly.pdbx_strand_id
1 'polypeptide(L)'
;MKHYSLLRLMALSAVLITSLAFSCQDHHIPDPVTNCDRVNGTLRAVDCEFEFVKAEFSELRNSNGDTLRYGTVTPGGDPTIVLPEVDRGRWIRSYISMFYFLSMEVQVTIRRIAPAPANTTDYVLRQDFTANSNNDEFPTTAIWYLEPDEDLKPVKINIPVGGTYTYHTVYNFVGTAGFSGDDIDYRMTGDYYLLVQNVETSKLLKQAPYNYDLYRDRAEAKLMFRTKIIPGICVFCKQGS
;
A
#
# COMPACT_ATOMS: atom_id res chain seq x y z
N MET A 1 7.34 -10.48 66.92
CA MET A 1 7.21 -11.05 65.54
C MET A 1 5.95 -10.60 64.79
N LYS A 2 4.83 -10.23 65.43
CA LYS A 2 3.59 -9.80 64.74
C LYS A 2 3.71 -8.47 63.98
N HIS A 3 4.55 -7.52 64.43
CA HIS A 3 4.71 -6.21 63.78
C HIS A 3 5.47 -6.25 62.44
N TYR A 4 6.37 -7.24 62.24
CA TYR A 4 7.12 -7.39 60.99
C TYR A 4 6.26 -7.91 59.83
N SER A 5 5.21 -8.68 60.12
CA SER A 5 4.27 -9.18 59.11
C SER A 5 3.37 -8.05 58.60
N LEU A 6 2.93 -7.15 59.49
CA LEU A 6 2.09 -6.00 59.13
C LEU A 6 2.85 -5.00 58.23
N LEU A 7 4.11 -4.72 58.54
CA LEU A 7 4.98 -3.84 57.74
C LEU A 7 5.24 -4.39 56.33
N ARG A 8 5.46 -5.71 56.21
CA ARG A 8 5.62 -6.35 54.89
C ARG A 8 4.35 -6.28 54.07
N LEU A 9 3.18 -6.46 54.70
CA LEU A 9 1.90 -6.41 53.99
C LEU A 9 1.62 -4.99 53.48
N MET A 10 1.85 -3.97 54.30
CA MET A 10 1.70 -2.57 53.88
C MET A 10 2.65 -2.18 52.76
N ALA A 11 3.91 -2.61 52.81
CA ALA A 11 4.87 -2.34 51.74
C ALA A 11 4.46 -3.00 50.41
N LEU A 12 3.97 -4.25 50.47
CA LEU A 12 3.52 -4.97 49.28
C LEU A 12 2.25 -4.32 48.69
N SER A 13 1.32 -3.89 49.53
CA SER A 13 0.13 -3.15 49.12
C SER A 13 0.48 -1.79 48.51
N ALA A 14 1.46 -1.08 49.07
CA ALA A 14 1.92 0.19 48.52
C ALA A 14 2.52 0.02 47.11
N VAL A 15 3.38 -1.01 46.92
CA VAL A 15 3.94 -1.34 45.60
C VAL A 15 2.84 -1.69 44.60
N LEU A 16 1.86 -2.51 45.02
CA LEU A 16 0.73 -2.91 44.17
C LEU A 16 -0.14 -1.72 43.76
N ILE A 17 -0.46 -0.83 44.71
CA ILE A 17 -1.24 0.39 44.44
C ILE A 17 -0.46 1.33 43.52
N THR A 18 0.85 1.49 43.71
CA THR A 18 1.66 2.30 42.79
C THR A 18 1.73 1.67 41.39
N SER A 19 1.85 0.34 41.27
CA SER A 19 1.84 -0.32 39.95
C SER A 19 0.48 -0.22 39.26
N LEU A 20 -0.62 -0.29 40.00
CA LEU A 20 -1.98 -0.05 39.49
C LEU A 20 -2.17 1.41 39.08
N ALA A 21 -1.65 2.36 39.84
CA ALA A 21 -1.74 3.79 39.52
C ALA A 21 -0.93 4.16 38.27
N PHE A 22 0.25 3.56 38.06
CA PHE A 22 1.00 3.71 36.81
C PHE A 22 0.36 2.96 35.63
N SER A 23 -0.33 1.84 35.89
CA SER A 23 -1.11 1.11 34.87
C SER A 23 -2.41 1.82 34.48
N CYS A 24 -2.93 2.71 35.33
CA CYS A 24 -4.15 3.48 35.10
C CYS A 24 -3.88 4.95 34.79
N GLN A 25 -2.62 5.34 34.54
CA GLN A 25 -2.41 6.57 33.77
C GLN A 25 -3.01 6.29 32.41
N ASP A 26 -4.16 6.93 32.16
CA ASP A 26 -4.82 7.04 30.87
C ASP A 26 -3.75 7.21 29.80
N HIS A 27 -3.37 6.09 29.18
CA HIS A 27 -2.95 6.14 27.80
C HIS A 27 -4.18 6.69 27.13
N HIS A 28 -4.16 8.00 26.85
CA HIS A 28 -5.06 8.59 25.89
C HIS A 28 -4.70 7.89 24.59
N ILE A 29 -5.24 6.69 24.40
CA ILE A 29 -5.21 5.95 23.15
C ILE A 29 -5.99 6.89 22.24
N PRO A 30 -5.32 7.58 21.31
CA PRO A 30 -6.03 8.42 20.36
C PRO A 30 -7.13 7.56 19.75
N ASP A 31 -8.32 8.11 19.55
CA ASP A 31 -9.38 7.39 18.86
C ASP A 31 -8.78 6.67 17.65
N PRO A 32 -9.03 5.35 17.48
CA PRO A 32 -8.34 4.55 16.50
C PRO A 32 -8.44 5.25 15.16
N VAL A 33 -7.29 5.66 14.62
CA VAL A 33 -7.23 6.28 13.30
C VAL A 33 -7.83 5.26 12.35
N THR A 34 -8.94 5.62 11.71
CA THR A 34 -9.86 4.70 11.01
C THR A 34 -9.28 3.99 9.78
N ASN A 35 -7.96 4.00 9.55
CA ASN A 35 -7.28 3.31 8.46
C ASN A 35 -5.93 2.69 8.89
N CYS A 36 -5.73 2.50 10.21
CA CYS A 36 -4.49 2.02 10.79
C CYS A 36 -4.48 0.52 11.12
N ASP A 37 -5.39 -0.28 10.55
CA ASP A 37 -5.41 -1.72 10.81
C ASP A 37 -4.57 -2.51 9.80
N ARG A 38 -4.00 -3.63 10.26
CA ARG A 38 -3.32 -4.58 9.38
C ARG A 38 -4.27 -5.28 8.44
N VAL A 39 -3.72 -5.95 7.41
CA VAL A 39 -4.56 -6.65 6.41
C VAL A 39 -5.42 -7.74 7.06
N ASN A 40 -4.96 -8.33 8.15
CA ASN A 40 -5.69 -9.34 8.93
C ASN A 40 -6.59 -8.75 10.04
N GLY A 41 -6.76 -7.42 10.12
CA GLY A 41 -7.58 -6.76 11.14
C GLY A 41 -6.95 -6.69 12.54
N THR A 42 -5.69 -7.11 12.71
CA THR A 42 -4.96 -6.90 13.97
C THR A 42 -4.46 -5.47 14.10
N LEU A 43 -4.34 -5.01 15.35
CA LEU A 43 -3.74 -3.72 15.66
C LEU A 43 -2.29 -3.67 15.18
N ARG A 44 -1.87 -2.50 14.73
CA ARG A 44 -0.47 -2.29 14.35
C ARG A 44 0.43 -2.25 15.58
N ALA A 45 1.67 -2.68 15.38
CA ALA A 45 2.71 -2.62 16.41
C ALA A 45 3.31 -1.21 16.55
N VAL A 46 3.13 -0.37 15.54
CA VAL A 46 3.62 1.01 15.46
C VAL A 46 2.51 1.87 14.87
N ASP A 47 2.33 3.07 15.43
CA ASP A 47 1.33 4.04 14.98
C ASP A 47 1.57 4.47 13.53
N CYS A 48 0.51 4.78 12.79
CA CYS A 48 0.66 5.30 11.43
C CYS A 48 0.94 6.79 11.45
N GLU A 49 1.88 7.23 10.61
CA GLU A 49 2.13 8.65 10.41
C GLU A 49 1.29 9.23 9.27
N PHE A 50 0.91 8.40 8.30
CA PHE A 50 0.23 8.81 7.08
C PHE A 50 -1.04 8.01 6.83
N GLU A 51 -1.91 8.62 6.03
CA GLU A 51 -2.98 7.92 5.33
C GLU A 51 -3.01 8.36 3.86
N PHE A 52 -3.55 7.51 3.00
CA PHE A 52 -3.83 7.90 1.63
C PHE A 52 -5.07 8.80 1.58
N VAL A 53 -5.05 9.83 0.74
CA VAL A 53 -6.22 10.66 0.44
C VAL A 53 -6.86 10.17 -0.85
N LYS A 54 -6.04 10.01 -1.90
CA LYS A 54 -6.47 9.54 -3.21
C LYS A 54 -5.29 9.08 -4.07
N ALA A 55 -5.58 8.24 -5.05
CA ALA A 55 -4.71 7.97 -6.19
C ALA A 55 -5.50 8.23 -7.48
N GLU A 56 -4.94 9.06 -8.36
CA GLU A 56 -5.55 9.50 -9.61
C GLU A 56 -4.80 8.86 -10.78
N PHE A 57 -5.49 8.05 -11.57
CA PHE A 57 -4.91 7.26 -12.65
C PHE A 57 -5.17 7.95 -13.99
N SER A 58 -4.12 8.16 -14.78
CA SER A 58 -4.21 8.87 -16.04
C SER A 58 -3.24 8.34 -17.10
N GLU A 59 -3.53 8.67 -18.36
CA GLU A 59 -2.62 8.50 -19.50
C GLU A 59 -2.27 9.88 -20.08
N LEU A 60 -0.99 10.09 -20.35
CA LEU A 60 -0.53 11.21 -21.17
C LEU A 60 -0.81 10.90 -22.63
N ARG A 61 -1.88 11.48 -23.19
CA ARG A 61 -2.31 11.21 -24.57
C ARG A 61 -1.41 11.87 -25.61
N ASN A 62 -0.85 13.05 -25.38
CA ASN A 62 -0.01 13.71 -26.40
C ASN A 62 1.23 14.34 -25.76
N SER A 63 2.27 14.59 -26.57
CA SER A 63 3.44 15.38 -26.19
C SER A 63 3.09 16.82 -25.76
N ASN A 64 1.86 17.26 -26.02
CA ASN A 64 1.34 18.58 -25.66
C ASN A 64 0.71 18.62 -24.25
N GLY A 65 0.69 17.51 -23.51
CA GLY A 65 0.22 17.47 -22.12
C GLY A 65 -1.26 17.14 -21.92
N ASP A 66 -2.00 16.77 -22.98
CA ASP A 66 -3.36 16.25 -22.82
C ASP A 66 -3.34 15.00 -21.95
N THR A 67 -4.00 15.05 -20.79
CA THR A 67 -4.13 13.94 -19.85
C THR A 67 -5.55 13.39 -19.89
N LEU A 68 -5.69 12.10 -20.16
CA LEU A 68 -6.94 11.39 -19.97
C LEU A 68 -6.94 10.74 -18.59
N ARG A 69 -7.87 11.14 -17.72
CA ARG A 69 -8.05 10.51 -16.41
C ARG A 69 -9.00 9.33 -16.51
N TYR A 70 -8.57 8.17 -16.05
CA TYR A 70 -9.36 6.94 -16.07
C TYR A 70 -10.13 6.70 -14.79
N GLY A 71 -9.59 7.14 -13.65
CA GLY A 71 -10.23 6.87 -12.38
C GLY A 71 -9.55 7.51 -11.20
N THR A 72 -10.23 7.42 -10.06
CA THR A 72 -9.73 7.87 -8.76
C THR A 72 -10.05 6.81 -7.75
N VAL A 73 -9.05 6.39 -7.00
CA VAL A 73 -9.23 5.49 -5.86
C VAL A 73 -9.06 6.30 -4.60
N THR A 74 -10.02 6.19 -3.69
CA THR A 74 -9.98 6.79 -2.36
C THR A 74 -10.16 5.70 -1.31
N PRO A 75 -9.55 5.82 -0.11
CA PRO A 75 -9.84 4.89 0.97
C PRO A 75 -11.34 4.80 1.25
N GLY A 76 -11.85 3.59 1.45
CA GLY A 76 -13.28 3.32 1.71
C GLY A 76 -14.22 3.49 0.52
N GLY A 77 -13.72 3.94 -0.65
CA GLY A 77 -14.48 4.01 -1.90
C GLY A 77 -14.46 2.69 -2.68
N ASP A 78 -15.01 2.70 -3.90
CA ASP A 78 -14.83 1.59 -4.84
C ASP A 78 -13.33 1.51 -5.21
N PRO A 79 -12.65 0.39 -4.91
CA PRO A 79 -11.24 0.23 -5.22
C PRO A 79 -11.00 0.00 -6.72
N THR A 80 -12.04 -0.14 -7.54
CA THR A 80 -11.90 -0.54 -8.96
C THR A 80 -11.66 0.65 -9.88
N ILE A 81 -10.53 0.65 -10.59
CA ILE A 81 -10.32 1.53 -11.75
C ILE A 81 -10.71 0.81 -13.03
N VAL A 82 -11.46 1.50 -13.88
CA VAL A 82 -11.84 1.00 -15.20
C VAL A 82 -10.91 1.61 -16.24
N LEU A 83 -10.14 0.75 -16.89
CA LEU A 83 -9.21 1.12 -17.93
C LEU A 83 -9.86 0.80 -19.27
N PRO A 84 -10.05 1.75 -20.19
CA PRO A 84 -10.28 1.37 -21.56
C PRO A 84 -9.05 0.59 -22.05
N GLU A 85 -9.29 -0.43 -22.85
CA GLU A 85 -8.23 -1.14 -23.57
C GLU A 85 -7.28 -0.13 -24.19
N VAL A 86 -6.03 -0.19 -23.73
CA VAL A 86 -5.07 0.87 -23.98
C VAL A 86 -4.43 0.62 -25.33
N ASP A 87 -4.69 1.49 -26.31
CA ASP A 87 -4.01 1.47 -27.62
C ASP A 87 -2.47 1.52 -27.48
N ARG A 88 -1.97 2.02 -26.35
CA ARG A 88 -0.54 2.18 -26.04
C ARG A 88 0.09 1.04 -25.27
N GLY A 89 -0.66 -0.01 -24.96
CA GLY A 89 -0.06 -1.21 -24.39
C GLY A 89 1.00 -1.78 -25.31
N ARG A 90 2.13 -2.22 -24.74
CA ARG A 90 3.10 -3.02 -25.49
C ARG A 90 2.66 -4.47 -25.41
N TRP A 91 2.66 -5.14 -26.54
CA TRP A 91 2.23 -6.52 -26.67
C TRP A 91 3.37 -7.40 -27.16
N ILE A 92 3.54 -8.55 -26.53
CA ILE A 92 4.38 -9.63 -27.04
C ILE A 92 3.46 -10.79 -27.37
N ARG A 93 3.34 -11.11 -28.65
CA ARG A 93 2.51 -12.20 -29.14
C ARG A 93 3.37 -13.33 -29.66
N SER A 94 3.10 -14.53 -29.15
CA SER A 94 3.62 -15.78 -29.69
C SER A 94 2.46 -16.70 -30.08
N TYR A 95 2.76 -17.85 -30.67
CA TYR A 95 1.76 -18.88 -30.95
C TYR A 95 1.18 -19.52 -29.67
N ILE A 96 1.86 -19.38 -28.52
CA ILE A 96 1.47 -19.99 -27.23
C ILE A 96 0.82 -18.96 -26.30
N SER A 97 1.25 -17.70 -26.38
CA SER A 97 0.95 -16.71 -25.35
C SER A 97 0.82 -15.29 -25.90
N MET A 98 -0.02 -14.51 -25.25
CA MET A 98 -0.16 -13.08 -25.46
C MET A 98 0.19 -12.40 -24.14
N PHE A 99 1.29 -11.67 -24.13
CA PHE A 99 1.75 -10.88 -22.99
C PHE A 99 1.48 -9.41 -23.24
N TYR A 100 1.07 -8.69 -22.20
CA TYR A 100 0.88 -7.24 -22.23
C TYR A 100 1.77 -6.55 -21.21
N PHE A 101 2.15 -5.32 -21.53
CA PHE A 101 2.80 -4.37 -20.65
C PHE A 101 2.05 -3.04 -20.78
N LEU A 102 1.37 -2.63 -19.72
CA LEU A 102 0.63 -1.37 -19.65
C LEU A 102 1.29 -0.51 -18.58
N SER A 103 1.63 0.73 -18.91
CA SER A 103 2.18 1.68 -17.94
C SER A 103 1.17 2.82 -17.78
N MET A 104 0.90 3.20 -16.54
CA MET A 104 -0.06 4.23 -16.20
C MET A 104 0.55 5.28 -15.28
N GLU A 105 0.32 6.55 -15.60
CA GLU A 105 0.69 7.65 -14.73
C GLU A 105 -0.28 7.72 -13.56
N VAL A 106 0.27 7.75 -12.35
CA VAL A 106 -0.50 7.81 -11.11
C VAL A 106 -0.03 9.00 -10.30
N GLN A 107 -0.97 9.89 -10.00
CA GLN A 107 -0.77 10.96 -9.03
C GLN A 107 -1.35 10.51 -7.69
N VAL A 108 -0.49 10.37 -6.69
CA VAL A 108 -0.87 9.85 -5.38
C VAL A 108 -0.78 10.96 -4.36
N THR A 109 -1.83 11.14 -3.57
CA THR A 109 -1.90 12.12 -2.50
C THR A 109 -2.03 11.40 -1.16
N ILE A 110 -1.13 11.72 -0.24
CA ILE A 110 -1.12 11.24 1.15
C ILE A 110 -1.26 12.42 2.10
N ARG A 111 -1.75 12.16 3.32
CA ARG A 111 -1.89 13.14 4.40
C ARG A 111 -1.15 12.63 5.63
N ARG A 112 -0.39 13.51 6.28
CA ARG A 112 0.21 13.19 7.59
C ARG A 112 -0.86 13.34 8.67
N ILE A 113 -1.04 12.31 9.49
CA ILE A 113 -2.05 12.23 10.55
C ILE A 113 -1.44 12.19 11.95
N ALA A 114 -0.15 11.85 12.06
CA ALA A 114 0.58 11.87 13.31
C ALA A 114 1.99 12.50 13.13
N PRO A 115 2.60 13.04 14.20
CA PRO A 115 3.97 13.54 14.15
C PRO A 115 4.95 12.46 13.70
N ALA A 116 6.00 12.86 12.97
CA ALA A 116 7.08 11.94 12.62
C ALA A 116 7.80 11.46 13.91
N PRO A 117 8.13 10.18 14.04
CA PRO A 117 9.05 9.69 15.06
C PRO A 117 10.35 10.47 15.02
N ALA A 118 10.89 10.78 16.20
CA ALA A 118 12.15 11.51 16.32
C ALA A 118 13.24 10.86 15.46
N ASN A 119 13.85 11.65 14.58
CA ASN A 119 14.93 11.25 13.65
C ASN A 119 14.51 10.40 12.44
N THR A 120 13.23 10.35 12.08
CA THR A 120 12.80 9.67 10.84
C THR A 120 12.29 10.68 9.80
N THR A 121 12.91 10.69 8.62
CA THR A 121 12.42 11.46 7.45
C THR A 121 12.41 10.65 6.16
N ASP A 122 12.92 9.43 6.19
CA ASP A 122 13.16 8.63 5.00
C ASP A 122 12.07 7.58 4.86
N TYR A 123 11.36 7.65 3.74
CA TYR A 123 10.21 6.81 3.43
C TYR A 123 10.42 6.12 2.09
N VAL A 124 9.88 4.92 1.95
CA VAL A 124 9.78 4.21 0.68
C VAL A 124 8.32 4.29 0.22
N LEU A 125 8.14 4.73 -1.03
CA LEU A 125 6.86 4.74 -1.72
C LEU A 125 6.87 3.56 -2.69
N ARG A 126 6.05 2.53 -2.40
CA ARG A 126 6.13 1.24 -3.08
C ARG A 126 4.85 0.96 -3.88
N GLN A 127 5.02 0.44 -5.10
CA GLN A 127 3.93 0.18 -6.06
C GLN A 127 4.21 -1.00 -7.01
N ASP A 128 5.27 -1.76 -6.77
CA ASP A 128 5.85 -2.74 -7.69
C ASP A 128 5.27 -4.15 -7.53
N PHE A 129 4.20 -4.32 -6.77
CA PHE A 129 3.63 -5.63 -6.47
C PHE A 129 2.10 -5.68 -6.44
N THR A 130 1.58 -6.90 -6.62
CA THR A 130 0.17 -7.27 -6.47
C THR A 130 0.06 -8.45 -5.53
N ALA A 131 -1.08 -8.60 -4.85
CA ALA A 131 -1.37 -9.75 -4.02
C ALA A 131 -2.53 -10.59 -4.58
N ASN A 132 -2.41 -11.91 -4.50
CA ASN A 132 -3.52 -12.82 -4.83
C ASN A 132 -4.44 -13.06 -3.61
N SER A 133 -5.49 -13.87 -3.80
CA SER A 133 -6.41 -14.26 -2.72
C SER A 133 -5.76 -15.05 -1.58
N ASN A 134 -4.59 -15.65 -1.82
CA ASN A 134 -3.83 -16.38 -0.82
C ASN A 134 -2.84 -15.48 -0.06
N ASN A 135 -2.82 -14.18 -0.37
CA ASN A 135 -1.90 -13.17 0.18
C ASN A 135 -0.44 -13.29 -0.27
N ASP A 136 -0.18 -14.04 -1.33
CA ASP A 136 1.15 -14.08 -1.93
C ASP A 136 1.39 -12.76 -2.69
N GLU A 137 2.54 -12.12 -2.46
CA GLU A 137 2.96 -10.88 -3.12
C GLU A 137 3.84 -11.20 -4.35
N PHE A 138 3.45 -10.68 -5.53
CA PHE A 138 4.14 -10.90 -6.80
C PHE A 138 4.50 -9.58 -7.48
N PRO A 139 5.61 -9.51 -8.22
CA PRO A 139 5.98 -8.31 -8.97
C PRO A 139 4.95 -7.98 -10.04
N THR A 140 4.62 -6.69 -10.16
CA THR A 140 3.81 -6.13 -11.26
C THR A 140 4.68 -5.67 -12.42
N THR A 141 6.00 -5.75 -12.26
CA THR A 141 6.98 -5.34 -13.25
C THR A 141 7.44 -6.52 -14.11
N ALA A 142 8.13 -6.23 -15.21
CA ALA A 142 8.76 -7.26 -16.05
C ALA A 142 9.92 -8.00 -15.34
N ILE A 143 10.34 -7.52 -14.17
CA ILE A 143 11.38 -8.10 -13.35
C ILE A 143 10.70 -9.12 -12.44
N TRP A 144 11.00 -10.40 -12.64
CA TRP A 144 10.32 -11.55 -11.99
C TRP A 144 10.63 -11.71 -10.49
N TYR A 145 11.07 -10.66 -9.80
CA TYR A 145 11.26 -10.65 -8.34
C TYR A 145 10.85 -9.30 -7.75
N LEU A 146 10.48 -9.30 -6.47
CA LEU A 146 10.22 -8.10 -5.69
C LEU A 146 11.51 -7.60 -5.07
N GLU A 147 11.88 -6.37 -5.39
CA GLU A 147 13.08 -5.72 -4.85
C GLU A 147 12.92 -5.51 -3.34
N PRO A 148 13.91 -5.86 -2.50
CA PRO A 148 13.78 -5.66 -1.06
C PRO A 148 13.77 -4.15 -0.72
N ASP A 149 13.15 -3.77 0.40
CA ASP A 149 12.98 -2.34 0.77
C ASP A 149 14.33 -1.59 0.86
N GLU A 150 15.41 -2.30 1.19
CA GLU A 150 16.75 -1.74 1.32
C GLU A 150 17.35 -1.25 -0.01
N ASP A 151 16.89 -1.81 -1.14
CA ASP A 151 17.37 -1.45 -2.48
C ASP A 151 16.53 -0.32 -3.10
N LEU A 152 15.33 -0.07 -2.57
CA LEU A 152 14.47 1.03 -3.01
C LEU A 152 14.99 2.38 -2.52
N LYS A 153 15.05 3.36 -3.43
CA LYS A 153 15.52 4.71 -3.11
C LYS A 153 14.54 5.43 -2.18
N PRO A 154 14.95 5.82 -0.95
CA PRO A 154 14.08 6.56 -0.05
C PRO A 154 13.79 7.98 -0.54
N VAL A 155 12.64 8.50 -0.12
CA VAL A 155 12.20 9.88 -0.31
C VAL A 155 12.03 10.59 1.03
N LYS A 156 12.23 11.90 1.03
CA LYS A 156 12.03 12.74 2.22
C LYS A 156 10.67 13.41 2.20
N ILE A 157 9.83 13.13 3.19
CA ILE A 157 8.47 13.68 3.30
C ILE A 157 8.37 14.57 4.54
N ASN A 158 8.68 15.85 4.36
CA ASN A 158 8.62 16.86 5.42
C ASN A 158 7.38 17.75 5.28
N ILE A 159 6.25 17.25 5.80
CA ILE A 159 4.98 17.97 5.87
C ILE A 159 4.48 17.99 7.32
N PRO A 160 3.78 19.04 7.78
CA PRO A 160 3.18 19.09 9.11
C PRO A 160 2.01 18.10 9.23
N VAL A 161 1.60 17.77 10.46
CA VAL A 161 0.36 17.01 10.72
C VAL A 161 -0.83 17.78 10.13
N GLY A 162 -1.71 17.07 9.42
CA GLY A 162 -2.80 17.61 8.61
C GLY A 162 -2.39 18.04 7.20
N GLY A 163 -1.08 18.21 6.94
CA GLY A 163 -0.55 18.55 5.63
C GLY A 163 -0.63 17.39 4.64
N THR A 164 -0.72 17.72 3.35
CA THR A 164 -0.76 16.74 2.26
C THR A 164 0.52 16.78 1.43
N TYR A 165 0.94 15.61 0.94
CA TYR A 165 2.04 15.46 -0.01
C TYR A 165 1.52 14.69 -1.23
N THR A 166 1.82 15.21 -2.42
CA THR A 166 1.43 14.60 -3.69
C THR A 166 2.68 14.24 -4.47
N TYR A 167 2.75 13.00 -4.94
CA TYR A 167 3.84 12.52 -5.78
C TYR A 167 3.30 11.88 -7.06
N HIS A 168 4.15 11.87 -8.09
CA HIS A 168 3.88 11.23 -9.37
C HIS A 168 4.68 9.94 -9.45
N THR A 169 4.03 8.87 -9.89
CA THR A 169 4.66 7.56 -10.11
C THR A 169 4.03 6.89 -11.32
N VAL A 170 4.65 5.81 -11.80
CA VAL A 170 4.13 4.98 -12.87
C VAL A 170 3.78 3.61 -12.30
N TYR A 171 2.54 3.18 -12.52
CA TYR A 171 2.12 1.82 -12.22
C TYR A 171 2.25 0.98 -13.49
N ASN A 172 3.01 -0.11 -13.41
CA ASN A 172 3.17 -1.04 -14.52
C ASN A 172 2.26 -2.25 -14.27
N PHE A 173 1.46 -2.60 -15.27
CA PHE A 173 0.68 -3.81 -15.31
C PHE A 173 1.30 -4.74 -16.33
N VAL A 174 1.78 -5.88 -15.87
CA VAL A 174 2.36 -6.92 -16.70
C VAL A 174 1.58 -8.21 -16.47
N GLY A 175 1.23 -8.90 -17.55
CA GLY A 175 0.45 -10.12 -17.44
C GLY A 175 0.30 -10.87 -18.74
N THR A 176 -0.42 -11.98 -18.65
CA THR A 176 -0.86 -12.75 -19.82
C THR A 176 -2.31 -12.46 -20.10
N ALA A 177 -2.63 -12.33 -21.38
CA ALA A 177 -3.99 -12.20 -21.86
C ALA A 177 -4.37 -13.40 -22.73
N GLY A 178 -5.66 -13.65 -22.85
CA GLY A 178 -6.24 -14.64 -23.75
C GLY A 178 -7.40 -14.05 -24.54
N PHE A 179 -7.86 -14.79 -25.54
CA PHE A 179 -9.11 -14.47 -26.23
C PHE A 179 -10.29 -15.02 -25.42
N SER A 180 -11.34 -14.21 -25.29
CA SER A 180 -12.63 -14.57 -24.71
C SER A 180 -13.74 -14.13 -25.64
N GLY A 181 -14.04 -14.96 -26.65
CA GLY A 181 -14.93 -14.57 -27.75
C GLY A 181 -14.27 -13.53 -28.64
N ASP A 182 -14.94 -12.39 -28.84
CA ASP A 182 -14.42 -11.24 -29.59
C ASP A 182 -13.55 -10.30 -28.74
N ASP A 183 -13.51 -10.51 -27.42
CA ASP A 183 -12.81 -9.65 -26.47
C ASP A 183 -11.47 -10.26 -26.01
N ILE A 184 -10.60 -9.40 -25.46
CA ILE A 184 -9.41 -9.83 -24.73
C ILE A 184 -9.73 -10.00 -23.25
N ASP A 185 -9.45 -11.19 -22.71
CA ASP A 185 -9.39 -11.42 -21.28
C ASP A 185 -7.96 -11.15 -20.78
N TYR A 186 -7.78 -10.05 -20.06
CA TYR A 186 -6.50 -9.62 -19.49
C TYR A 186 -6.10 -10.36 -18.21
N ARG A 187 -7.00 -11.19 -17.66
CA ARG A 187 -6.77 -12.03 -16.46
C ARG A 187 -6.18 -11.26 -15.27
N MET A 188 -6.54 -9.98 -15.14
CA MET A 188 -6.15 -9.15 -14.01
C MET A 188 -7.03 -9.50 -12.81
N THR A 189 -6.52 -10.35 -11.92
CA THR A 189 -7.26 -10.86 -10.76
C THR A 189 -6.65 -10.49 -9.42
N GLY A 190 -5.50 -9.83 -9.42
CA GLY A 190 -4.79 -9.42 -8.20
C GLY A 190 -5.30 -8.10 -7.63
N ASP A 191 -5.12 -7.96 -6.31
CA ASP A 191 -5.24 -6.67 -5.62
C ASP A 191 -3.91 -5.93 -5.77
N TYR A 192 -3.96 -4.70 -6.28
CA TYR A 192 -2.80 -3.84 -6.45
C TYR A 192 -2.66 -2.90 -5.26
N TYR A 193 -1.43 -2.56 -4.90
CA TYR A 193 -1.14 -1.76 -3.72
C TYR A 193 -0.24 -0.57 -4.03
N LEU A 194 -0.55 0.55 -3.37
CA LEU A 194 0.36 1.65 -3.12
C LEU A 194 0.67 1.66 -1.63
N LEU A 195 1.95 1.68 -1.26
CA LEU A 195 2.38 1.68 0.13
C LEU A 195 3.23 2.90 0.45
N VAL A 196 3.09 3.38 1.69
CA VAL A 196 4.08 4.24 2.33
C VAL A 196 4.73 3.42 3.44
N GLN A 197 6.06 3.39 3.46
CA GLN A 197 6.86 2.66 4.43
C GLN A 197 7.88 3.61 5.06
N ASN A 198 7.80 3.84 6.37
CA ASN A 198 8.93 4.41 7.10
C ASN A 198 10.07 3.39 7.11
N VAL A 199 11.27 3.79 6.66
CA VAL A 199 12.41 2.89 6.47
C VAL A 199 12.81 2.20 7.78
N GLU A 200 12.89 2.96 8.88
CA GLU A 200 13.31 2.43 10.18
C GLU A 200 12.23 1.54 10.80
N THR A 201 10.96 1.92 10.67
CA THR A 201 9.83 1.09 11.09
C THR A 201 9.78 -0.22 10.30
N SER A 202 9.97 -0.19 8.98
CA SER A 202 9.96 -1.41 8.15
C SER A 202 11.07 -2.38 8.58
N LYS A 203 12.28 -1.88 8.84
CA LYS A 203 13.41 -2.69 9.36
C LYS A 203 13.06 -3.33 10.71
N LEU A 204 12.48 -2.56 11.63
CA LEU A 204 12.06 -3.06 12.94
C LEU A 204 11.02 -4.17 12.81
N LEU A 205 10.00 -3.97 11.96
CA LEU A 205 8.90 -4.92 11.79
C LEU A 205 9.33 -6.22 11.09
N LYS A 206 10.42 -6.19 10.29
CA LYS A 206 11.03 -7.38 9.68
C LYS A 206 11.80 -8.24 10.70
N GLN A 207 12.23 -7.67 11.81
CA GLN A 207 13.01 -8.35 12.84
C GLN A 207 12.13 -8.97 13.94
N ALA A 208 12.73 -9.86 14.74
CA ALA A 208 12.09 -10.38 15.94
C ALA A 208 11.80 -9.23 16.94
N PRO A 209 10.67 -9.26 17.67
CA PRO A 209 9.68 -10.33 17.75
C PRO A 209 8.58 -10.29 16.68
N TYR A 210 8.57 -9.28 15.80
CA TYR A 210 7.44 -9.04 14.89
C TYR A 210 7.43 -9.97 13.68
N ASN A 211 8.56 -10.14 12.98
CA ASN A 211 8.74 -11.02 11.83
C ASN A 211 7.65 -10.86 10.75
N TYR A 212 7.37 -9.63 10.31
CA TYR A 212 6.43 -9.39 9.21
C TYR A 212 7.12 -9.55 7.87
N ASP A 213 6.76 -10.61 7.16
CA ASP A 213 7.33 -10.94 5.86
C ASP A 213 6.72 -10.08 4.73
N LEU A 214 5.40 -9.89 4.77
CA LEU A 214 4.66 -9.17 3.73
C LEU A 214 4.93 -7.66 3.77
N TYR A 215 5.19 -7.05 2.61
CA TYR A 215 5.44 -5.61 2.50
C TYR A 215 4.25 -4.79 3.00
N ARG A 216 3.03 -5.22 2.67
CA ARG A 216 1.78 -4.57 3.09
C ARG A 216 1.54 -4.55 4.61
N ASP A 217 2.15 -5.48 5.36
CA ASP A 217 2.06 -5.53 6.82
C ASP A 217 3.15 -4.68 7.51
N ARG A 218 4.24 -4.40 6.79
CA ARG A 218 5.31 -3.48 7.23
C ARG A 218 5.02 -2.01 6.88
N ALA A 219 4.21 -1.76 5.85
CA ALA A 219 3.86 -0.42 5.39
C ALA A 219 2.95 0.32 6.34
N GLU A 220 3.32 1.54 6.76
CA GLU A 220 2.56 2.40 7.66
C GLU A 220 1.22 2.85 7.08
N ALA A 221 1.14 3.02 5.76
CA ALA A 221 -0.09 3.30 5.05
C ALA A 221 -0.18 2.42 3.80
N LYS A 222 -1.39 2.04 3.41
CA LYS A 222 -1.66 1.29 2.18
C LYS A 222 -2.92 1.80 1.49
N LEU A 223 -2.92 1.79 0.17
CA LEU A 223 -4.11 1.96 -0.65
C LEU A 223 -4.20 0.77 -1.60
N MET A 224 -5.25 -0.04 -1.43
CA MET A 224 -5.56 -1.14 -2.32
C MET A 224 -6.44 -0.65 -3.46
N PHE A 225 -6.19 -1.13 -4.66
CA PHE A 225 -7.05 -0.94 -5.80
C PHE A 225 -7.10 -2.20 -6.68
N ARG A 226 -8.15 -2.29 -7.50
CA ARG A 226 -8.33 -3.32 -8.52
C ARG A 226 -8.43 -2.65 -9.87
N THR A 227 -8.10 -3.40 -10.91
CA THR A 227 -8.27 -2.92 -12.28
C THR A 227 -9.28 -3.77 -13.01
N LYS A 228 -10.05 -3.12 -13.87
CA LYS A 228 -10.87 -3.79 -14.88
C LYS A 228 -10.58 -3.14 -16.22
N ILE A 229 -10.12 -3.93 -17.18
CA ILE A 229 -9.99 -3.45 -18.54
C ILE A 229 -11.33 -3.66 -19.25
N ILE A 230 -11.89 -2.60 -19.81
CA ILE A 230 -13.06 -2.67 -20.69
C ILE A 230 -12.58 -2.62 -22.15
N PRO A 231 -13.13 -3.45 -23.06
CA PRO A 231 -12.81 -3.38 -24.47
C PRO A 231 -13.04 -1.95 -25.00
N GLY A 232 -11.99 -1.35 -25.57
CA GLY A 232 -11.92 0.09 -25.85
C GLY A 232 -12.09 0.43 -27.32
N ILE A 233 -11.54 -0.41 -28.20
CA ILE A 233 -11.70 -0.55 -29.65
C ILE A 233 -11.05 -1.92 -29.82
N CYS A 234 -11.72 -2.90 -30.42
CA CYS A 234 -11.16 -4.23 -30.48
C CYS A 234 -9.80 -4.21 -31.21
N VAL A 235 -8.71 -4.26 -30.45
CA VAL A 235 -7.31 -4.18 -30.93
C VAL A 235 -7.02 -5.26 -31.97
N PHE A 236 -7.84 -6.32 -31.97
CA PHE A 236 -7.76 -7.46 -32.88
C PHE A 236 -8.97 -7.67 -33.79
N CYS A 237 -10.02 -6.83 -33.76
CA CYS A 237 -11.17 -7.00 -34.65
C CYS A 237 -10.90 -6.28 -35.96
N LYS A 238 -10.78 -7.11 -37.01
CA LYS A 238 -10.69 -6.81 -38.44
C LYS A 238 -9.36 -6.24 -38.94
N GLN A 239 -8.47 -7.16 -39.25
CA GLN A 239 -8.03 -7.33 -40.64
C GLN A 239 -8.23 -8.79 -41.07
N GLY A 240 -9.17 -9.02 -41.99
CA GLY A 240 -9.26 -10.28 -42.75
C GLY A 240 -10.47 -11.17 -42.47
N SER A 241 -11.67 -10.70 -42.83
CA SER A 241 -12.63 -11.55 -43.56
C SER A 241 -12.21 -11.65 -45.01
#